data_AF-A0A7J2NJJ9-F1
#
_entry.id   AF-A0A7J2NJJ9-F1
#
_cell.length_a   1.000
_cell.length_b   1.000
_cell.length_c   1.000
_cell.angle_alpha   90.00
_cell.angle_beta   90.00
_cell.angle_gamma   90.00
#
_symmetry.space_group_name_H-M   'P 1'
#
loop_
_entity.id
_entity.type
_entity.pdbx_description
1 polymer ?
#
loop_
_entity_poly.entity_id
_entity_poly.type
_entity_poly.pdbx_seq_one_letter_code
_entity_poly.pdbx_strand_id
1 'polypeptide(L)'
;MEFLLWAKDLRKIELDNRASIEGLPLQLLIIGLIASLGTAIVVGWISSIEAPRFIGDVIIDPDEIILIDSDGDGQYFEVLEELTIRVLDTADKPVVKATVILEGGSIDNEHHRVHGTTDSNGILRFESVPLRATGDRISVISVSIQGQGIENEYRGELLIFPE
;
A
#
# COMPACT_ATOMS: atom_id res chain seq x y z
N MET A 1 -79.17 -29.47 53.44
CA MET A 1 -77.72 -29.68 53.45
C MET A 1 -77.45 -30.95 52.67
N GLU A 2 -77.48 -30.87 51.35
CA GLU A 2 -76.45 -30.27 50.48
C GLU A 2 -75.30 -31.27 50.23
N PHE A 3 -75.30 -31.85 49.04
CA PHE A 3 -74.31 -31.56 47.99
C PHE A 3 -72.92 -32.15 48.23
N LEU A 4 -72.78 -33.47 48.32
CA LEU A 4 -71.44 -34.11 48.37
C LEU A 4 -71.40 -35.45 47.60
N LEU A 5 -71.96 -35.51 46.40
CA LEU A 5 -71.83 -36.72 45.54
C LEU A 5 -71.52 -36.43 44.06
N TRP A 6 -71.11 -35.20 43.72
CA TRP A 6 -70.77 -34.85 42.34
C TRP A 6 -69.46 -34.05 42.28
N ALA A 7 -68.32 -34.70 42.55
CA ALA A 7 -67.01 -34.22 42.13
C ALA A 7 -65.95 -35.30 42.37
N LYS A 8 -66.19 -36.50 41.84
CA LYS A 8 -65.18 -37.56 41.82
C LYS A 8 -64.77 -37.87 40.39
N ASP A 9 -64.37 -36.82 39.66
CA ASP A 9 -63.54 -36.99 38.46
C ASP A 9 -62.89 -35.68 38.02
N LEU A 10 -62.11 -35.06 38.90
CA LEU A 10 -61.02 -34.21 38.44
C LEU A 10 -59.92 -35.16 37.95
N ARG A 11 -60.14 -35.68 36.75
CA ARG A 11 -59.10 -36.31 35.94
C ARG A 11 -57.91 -35.38 35.99
N LYS A 12 -56.87 -35.87 36.67
CA LYS A 12 -55.55 -35.27 36.70
C LYS A 12 -55.08 -35.28 35.24
N ILE A 13 -55.26 -34.16 34.54
CA ILE A 13 -54.59 -33.93 33.26
C ILE A 13 -53.15 -33.66 33.65
N GLU A 14 -52.36 -34.73 33.77
CA GLU A 14 -50.91 -34.62 33.72
C GLU A 14 -50.58 -34.18 32.30
N LEU A 15 -50.36 -32.87 32.15
CA LEU A 15 -49.68 -32.32 30.99
C LEU A 15 -48.28 -32.94 30.97
N ASP A 16 -48.13 -33.99 30.15
CA ASP A 16 -46.85 -34.57 29.84
C ASP A 16 -46.01 -33.52 29.07
N ASN A 17 -45.20 -32.78 29.81
CA ASN A 17 -44.25 -31.81 29.27
C ASN A 17 -42.95 -32.49 28.76
N ARG A 18 -42.95 -33.80 28.46
CA ARG A 18 -41.76 -34.51 27.96
C ARG A 18 -41.67 -34.60 26.43
N ALA A 19 -42.34 -33.72 25.70
CA ALA A 19 -42.30 -33.69 24.23
C ALA A 19 -41.81 -32.34 23.66
N SER A 20 -40.73 -31.76 24.20
CA SER A 20 -40.16 -30.54 23.61
C SER A 20 -38.63 -30.51 23.64
N ILE A 21 -38.01 -31.58 23.12
CA ILE A 21 -36.63 -31.55 22.58
C ILE A 21 -36.67 -31.84 21.07
N GLU A 22 -37.84 -31.98 20.44
CA GLU A 22 -37.95 -32.31 19.02
C GLU A 22 -37.67 -31.12 18.08
N GLY A 23 -37.62 -29.90 18.62
CA GLY A 23 -37.10 -28.73 17.90
C GLY A 23 -35.58 -28.57 17.96
N LEU A 24 -34.90 -29.26 18.89
CA LEU A 24 -33.49 -29.06 19.19
C LEU A 24 -32.55 -29.51 18.06
N PRO A 25 -32.82 -30.61 17.30
CA PRO A 25 -32.01 -31.00 16.15
C PRO A 25 -32.24 -30.13 14.91
N LEU A 26 -33.50 -29.76 14.63
CA LEU A 26 -33.86 -28.99 13.42
C LEU A 26 -33.39 -27.54 13.53
N GLN A 27 -33.58 -26.92 14.69
CA GLN A 27 -33.13 -25.54 14.92
C GLN A 27 -31.60 -25.45 14.84
N LEU A 28 -30.89 -26.45 15.34
CA LEU A 28 -29.42 -26.48 15.30
C LEU A 28 -28.90 -26.65 13.87
N LEU A 29 -29.60 -27.41 13.03
CA LEU A 29 -29.29 -27.54 11.61
C LEU A 29 -29.49 -26.20 10.88
N ILE A 30 -30.60 -25.52 11.12
CA ILE A 30 -30.88 -24.20 10.51
C ILE A 30 -29.84 -23.17 10.97
N ILE A 31 -29.52 -23.13 12.27
CA ILE A 31 -28.48 -22.24 12.82
C ILE A 31 -27.12 -22.55 12.20
N GLY A 32 -26.75 -23.83 12.08
CA GLY A 32 -25.49 -24.24 11.46
C GLY A 32 -25.41 -23.82 9.99
N LEU A 33 -26.52 -23.96 9.25
CA LEU A 33 -26.59 -23.58 7.84
C LEU A 33 -26.45 -22.06 7.68
N ILE A 34 -27.22 -21.27 8.45
CA ILE A 34 -27.15 -19.81 8.44
C ILE A 34 -25.76 -19.33 8.89
N ALA A 35 -25.19 -19.92 9.92
CA ALA A 35 -23.84 -19.59 10.40
C ALA A 35 -22.80 -19.85 9.31
N SER A 36 -22.84 -21.02 8.65
CA SER A 36 -21.90 -21.35 7.57
C SER A 36 -22.01 -20.42 6.37
N LEU A 37 -23.24 -20.05 5.96
CA LEU A 37 -23.49 -19.09 4.88
C LEU A 37 -23.00 -17.70 5.26
N GLY A 38 -23.28 -17.26 6.49
CA GLY A 38 -22.81 -15.98 7.02
C GLY A 38 -21.28 -15.91 7.06
N THR A 39 -20.62 -16.96 7.55
CA THR A 39 -19.15 -17.05 7.56
C THR A 39 -18.58 -17.04 6.14
N ALA A 40 -19.16 -17.77 5.19
CA ALA A 40 -18.69 -17.80 3.82
C ALA A 40 -18.71 -16.40 3.15
N ILE A 41 -19.76 -15.62 3.42
CA ILE A 41 -19.85 -14.23 2.94
C ILE A 41 -18.76 -13.37 3.56
N VAL A 42 -18.60 -13.41 4.89
CA VAL A 42 -17.59 -12.62 5.61
C VAL A 42 -16.18 -12.96 5.13
N VAL A 43 -15.86 -14.25 5.00
CA VAL A 43 -14.56 -14.72 4.51
C VAL A 43 -14.32 -14.32 3.06
N GLY A 44 -15.34 -14.43 2.20
CA GLY A 44 -15.26 -13.98 0.81
C GLY A 44 -14.95 -12.50 0.69
N TRP A 45 -15.51 -11.66 1.58
CA TRP A 45 -15.26 -10.23 1.61
C TRP A 45 -13.85 -9.91 2.11
N ILE A 46 -13.37 -10.58 3.16
CA ILE A 46 -11.98 -10.43 3.65
C ILE A 46 -10.98 -10.86 2.58
N SER A 47 -11.28 -11.93 1.84
CA SER A 47 -10.43 -12.41 0.75
C SER A 47 -10.37 -11.48 -0.47
N SER A 48 -11.31 -10.53 -0.59
CA SER A 48 -11.35 -9.58 -1.70
C SER A 48 -10.54 -8.31 -1.44
N ILE A 49 -10.00 -8.14 -0.23
CA ILE A 49 -9.13 -7.01 0.09
C ILE A 49 -7.74 -7.36 -0.43
N GLU A 50 -7.29 -6.66 -1.48
CA GLU A 50 -5.91 -6.74 -1.92
C GLU A 50 -4.98 -6.36 -0.76
N ALA A 51 -3.97 -7.20 -0.50
CA ALA A 51 -3.00 -6.91 0.54
C ALA A 51 -2.29 -5.57 0.24
N PRO A 52 -1.98 -4.76 1.27
CA PRO A 52 -1.26 -3.52 1.07
C PRO A 52 0.08 -3.80 0.42
N ARG A 53 0.41 -3.03 -0.62
CA ARG A 53 1.68 -3.11 -1.33
C ARG A 53 2.60 -2.00 -0.84
N PHE A 54 3.89 -2.31 -0.80
CA PHE A 54 4.93 -1.39 -0.35
C PHE A 54 6.04 -1.32 -1.39
N ILE A 55 6.65 -0.14 -1.56
CA ILE A 55 7.92 -0.02 -2.29
C ILE A 55 8.96 -0.80 -1.51
N GLY A 56 9.61 -1.75 -2.20
CA GLY A 56 10.67 -2.59 -1.66
C GLY A 56 12.04 -2.03 -1.99
N ASP A 57 12.27 -1.72 -3.27
CA ASP A 57 13.57 -1.28 -3.76
C ASP A 57 13.45 -0.17 -4.80
N VAL A 58 14.44 0.72 -4.80
CA VAL A 58 14.56 1.85 -5.72
C VAL A 58 16.00 1.92 -6.19
N ILE A 59 16.19 1.71 -7.49
CA ILE A 59 17.49 1.72 -8.13
C ILE A 59 17.58 3.03 -8.93
N ILE A 60 18.63 3.81 -8.67
CA ILE A 60 18.93 5.06 -9.36
C ILE A 60 20.25 4.86 -10.10
N ASP A 61 20.28 5.21 -11.38
CA ASP A 61 21.45 5.07 -12.25
C ASP A 61 21.61 6.35 -13.08
N PRO A 62 22.73 7.09 -12.95
CA PRO A 62 23.84 6.82 -12.01
C PRO A 62 23.45 7.07 -10.54
N ASP A 63 24.09 6.34 -9.62
CA ASP A 63 23.92 6.45 -8.17
C ASP A 63 24.77 7.57 -7.53
N GLU A 64 25.81 8.01 -8.23
CA GLU A 64 26.65 9.15 -7.87
C GLU A 64 26.96 9.98 -9.12
N ILE A 65 27.04 11.30 -8.95
CA ILE A 65 27.36 12.23 -10.04
C ILE A 65 28.55 13.08 -9.64
N ILE A 66 29.54 13.18 -10.52
CA ILE A 66 30.73 14.01 -10.33
C ILE A 66 30.62 15.16 -11.32
N LEU A 67 30.67 16.40 -10.82
CA LEU A 67 30.70 17.59 -11.66
C LEU A 67 32.12 18.14 -11.68
N ILE A 68 32.63 18.47 -12.87
CA ILE A 68 33.99 18.95 -13.06
C ILE A 68 33.99 20.45 -13.35
N ASP A 69 34.77 21.22 -12.59
CA ASP A 69 35.01 22.64 -12.88
C ASP A 69 36.07 22.78 -13.99
N SER A 70 35.62 23.21 -15.16
CA SER A 70 36.49 23.34 -16.34
C SER A 70 37.22 24.68 -16.42
N ASP A 71 36.77 25.73 -15.73
CA ASP A 71 37.32 27.08 -15.85
C ASP A 71 37.92 27.65 -14.55
N GLY A 72 37.73 26.94 -13.44
CA GLY A 72 38.29 27.26 -12.12
C GLY A 72 37.57 28.41 -11.42
N ASP A 73 36.35 28.77 -11.84
CA ASP A 73 35.56 29.84 -11.23
C ASP A 73 34.80 29.39 -9.97
N GLY A 74 34.84 28.08 -9.65
CA GLY A 74 34.15 27.48 -8.51
C GLY A 74 32.66 27.22 -8.75
N GLN A 75 32.20 27.30 -10.00
CA GLN A 75 30.89 26.88 -10.45
C GLN A 75 31.01 25.64 -11.33
N TYR A 76 30.22 24.63 -10.98
CA TYR A 76 30.22 23.36 -11.67
C TYR A 76 28.92 23.27 -12.46
N PHE A 77 29.01 22.99 -13.76
CA PHE A 77 27.84 22.84 -14.64
C PHE A 77 28.02 21.64 -15.57
N GLU A 78 27.05 20.75 -15.57
CA GLU A 78 26.99 19.61 -16.48
C GLU A 78 25.55 19.32 -16.87
N VAL A 79 25.34 18.79 -18.07
CA VAL A 79 24.03 18.24 -18.47
C VAL A 79 24.15 16.73 -18.44
N LEU A 80 23.51 16.11 -17.45
CA LEU A 80 23.44 14.66 -17.36
C LEU A 80 22.58 14.13 -18.53
N GLU A 81 23.17 13.28 -19.36
CA GLU A 81 22.50 12.74 -20.55
C GLU A 81 21.24 11.97 -20.18
N GLU A 82 21.35 11.07 -19.20
CA GLU A 82 20.24 10.22 -18.74
C GLU A 82 20.35 9.93 -17.23
N LEU A 83 19.23 10.07 -16.52
CA LEU A 83 19.03 9.57 -15.16
C LEU A 83 17.89 8.56 -15.19
N THR A 84 18.19 7.30 -14.89
CA THR A 84 17.23 6.21 -14.85
C THR A 84 16.86 5.88 -13.40
N ILE A 85 15.56 5.81 -13.12
CA ILE A 85 15.02 5.42 -11.81
C ILE A 85 14.09 4.23 -12.02
N ARG A 86 14.38 3.13 -11.34
CA ARG A 86 13.57 1.91 -11.36
C ARG A 86 12.98 1.65 -9.98
N VAL A 87 11.66 1.42 -9.93
CA VAL A 87 10.90 1.26 -8.69
C VAL A 87 10.27 -0.12 -8.65
N LEU A 88 10.59 -0.87 -7.59
CA LEU A 88 10.10 -2.23 -7.34
C LEU A 88 9.31 -2.29 -6.03
N ASP A 89 8.29 -3.13 -5.98
CA ASP A 89 7.59 -3.45 -4.74
C ASP A 89 8.35 -4.51 -3.91
N THR A 90 7.88 -4.80 -2.70
CA THR A 90 8.48 -5.82 -1.81
C THR A 90 8.41 -7.26 -2.36
N ALA A 91 7.74 -7.47 -3.49
CA ALA A 91 7.67 -8.75 -4.20
C ALA A 91 8.46 -8.71 -5.52
N ASP A 92 9.38 -7.75 -5.67
CA ASP A 92 10.22 -7.52 -6.86
C ASP A 92 9.42 -7.24 -8.15
N LYS A 93 8.17 -6.77 -8.03
CA LYS A 93 7.35 -6.39 -9.18
C LYS A 93 7.49 -4.90 -9.47
N PRO A 94 7.47 -4.51 -10.76
CA PRO A 94 7.56 -3.10 -11.13
C PRO A 94 6.35 -2.30 -10.63
N VAL A 95 6.63 -1.15 -10.00
CA VAL A 95 5.58 -0.21 -9.59
C VAL A 95 5.27 0.71 -10.76
N VAL A 96 4.14 0.45 -11.42
CA VAL A 96 3.67 1.19 -12.58
C VAL A 96 3.00 2.51 -12.16
N LYS A 97 3.23 3.60 -12.91
CA LYS A 97 2.68 4.94 -12.64
C LYS A 97 3.03 5.47 -11.23
N ALA A 98 4.19 5.10 -10.70
CA ALA A 98 4.74 5.77 -9.53
C ALA A 98 5.18 7.17 -9.92
N THR A 99 4.75 8.17 -9.16
CA THR A 99 5.21 9.54 -9.31
C THR A 99 6.57 9.66 -8.64
N VAL A 100 7.57 10.13 -9.39
CA VAL A 100 8.91 10.41 -8.88
C VAL A 100 9.13 11.91 -8.95
N ILE A 101 9.65 12.48 -7.87
CA ILE A 101 9.96 13.89 -7.72
C ILE A 101 11.43 14.00 -7.31
N LEU A 102 12.19 14.76 -8.09
CA LEU A 102 13.55 15.16 -7.81
C LEU A 102 13.54 16.62 -7.39
N GLU A 103 14.05 16.92 -6.20
CA GLU A 103 14.11 18.26 -5.63
C GLU A 103 15.51 18.52 -5.09
N GLY A 104 16.10 19.66 -5.44
CA GLY A 104 17.44 20.00 -4.95
C GLY A 104 17.97 21.28 -5.56
N GLY A 105 18.85 21.94 -4.82
CA GLY A 105 19.55 23.16 -5.26
C GLY A 105 20.42 22.95 -6.50
N SER A 106 20.76 21.70 -6.80
CA SER A 106 21.63 21.35 -7.91
C SER A 106 20.94 21.03 -9.22
N ILE A 107 19.61 21.06 -9.28
CA ILE A 107 18.90 20.87 -10.55
C ILE A 107 18.64 22.24 -11.15
N ASP A 108 19.38 22.57 -12.21
CA ASP A 108 19.28 23.85 -12.92
C ASP A 108 18.18 23.82 -13.99
N ASN A 109 16.97 23.56 -13.53
CA ASN A 109 15.80 24.05 -14.22
C ASN A 109 15.29 25.18 -13.36
N GLU A 110 14.84 26.30 -13.94
CA GLU A 110 14.42 27.56 -13.30
C GLU A 110 13.43 27.45 -12.10
N HIS A 111 13.07 26.23 -11.69
CA HIS A 111 12.13 25.86 -10.64
C HIS A 111 12.65 24.80 -9.63
N HIS A 112 13.93 24.37 -9.67
CA HIS A 112 14.59 23.45 -8.70
C HIS A 112 13.90 22.09 -8.46
N ARG A 113 13.00 21.70 -9.37
CA ARG A 113 12.16 20.51 -9.23
C ARG A 113 11.85 19.88 -10.57
N VAL A 114 12.05 18.57 -10.65
CA VAL A 114 11.71 17.75 -11.82
C VAL A 114 10.82 16.61 -11.34
N HIS A 115 9.84 16.22 -12.15
CA HIS A 115 8.96 15.11 -11.80
C HIS A 115 8.60 14.30 -13.04
N GLY A 116 8.26 13.04 -12.83
CA GLY A 116 7.83 12.12 -13.87
C GLY A 116 7.07 10.95 -13.30
N THR A 117 6.61 10.05 -14.17
CA THR A 117 5.90 8.84 -13.76
C THR A 117 6.53 7.60 -14.40
N THR A 118 6.63 6.52 -13.63
CA THR A 118 7.18 5.26 -14.13
C THR A 118 6.29 4.62 -15.20
N ASP A 119 6.93 3.98 -16.17
CA ASP A 119 6.29 3.23 -17.25
C ASP A 119 5.72 1.88 -16.77
N SER A 120 5.29 1.04 -17.72
CA SER A 120 4.78 -0.31 -17.44
C SER A 120 5.82 -1.27 -16.85
N ASN A 121 7.12 -0.94 -16.97
CA ASN A 121 8.24 -1.70 -16.42
C ASN A 121 8.71 -1.12 -15.08
N GLY A 122 8.03 -0.11 -14.54
CA GLY A 122 8.41 0.55 -13.30
C GLY A 122 9.65 1.42 -13.45
N ILE A 123 9.96 1.87 -14.67
CA ILE A 123 11.14 2.65 -15.01
C ILE A 123 10.72 4.07 -15.40
N LEU A 124 11.47 5.06 -14.94
CA LEU A 124 11.42 6.44 -15.37
C LEU A 124 12.80 6.87 -15.84
N ARG A 125 12.86 7.58 -16.97
CA ARG A 125 14.10 8.16 -17.51
C ARG A 125 13.92 9.67 -17.57
N PHE A 126 14.85 10.41 -17.00
CA PHE A 126 15.00 11.84 -17.21
C PHE A 126 16.14 12.06 -18.19
N GLU A 127 15.86 12.78 -19.27
CA GLU A 127 16.86 13.10 -20.28
C GLU A 127 17.33 14.55 -20.10
N SER A 128 18.61 14.78 -20.37
CA SER A 128 19.21 16.13 -20.37
C SER A 128 18.94 16.91 -19.08
N VAL A 129 19.29 16.34 -17.93
CA VAL A 129 19.09 16.98 -16.63
C VAL A 129 20.25 17.96 -16.38
N PRO A 130 20.01 19.27 -16.40
CA PRO A 130 21.04 20.25 -16.10
C PRO A 130 21.34 20.24 -14.60
N LEU A 131 22.62 20.11 -14.27
CA LEU A 131 23.13 20.06 -12.91
C LEU A 131 24.06 21.25 -12.65
N ARG A 132 23.92 21.84 -11.47
CA ARG A 132 24.77 22.92 -10.97
C ARG A 132 25.23 22.67 -9.55
N ALA A 133 26.48 22.98 -9.28
CA ALA A 133 26.97 23.12 -7.91
C ALA A 133 27.82 24.38 -7.79
N THR A 134 27.94 24.89 -6.56
CA THR A 134 28.73 26.07 -6.27
C THR A 134 29.64 25.79 -5.08
N GLY A 135 30.93 26.02 -5.29
CA GLY A 135 31.98 25.73 -4.33
C GLY A 135 32.25 24.23 -4.17
N ASP A 136 33.16 23.93 -3.26
CA ASP A 136 33.74 22.59 -3.05
C ASP A 136 32.95 21.76 -2.02
N ARG A 137 31.62 21.78 -2.12
CA ARG A 137 30.74 21.08 -1.18
C ARG A 137 29.84 20.10 -1.91
N ILE A 138 29.72 18.90 -1.35
CA ILE A 138 28.74 17.90 -1.79
C ILE A 138 27.34 18.52 -1.79
N SER A 139 26.66 18.42 -2.92
CA SER A 139 25.26 18.79 -3.04
C SER A 139 24.38 17.54 -3.13
N VAL A 140 23.11 17.70 -2.77
CA VAL A 140 22.18 16.57 -2.63
C VAL A 140 20.91 16.87 -3.42
N ILE A 141 20.47 15.89 -4.20
CA ILE A 141 19.13 15.84 -4.79
C ILE A 141 18.29 14.88 -3.96
N SER A 142 17.20 15.39 -3.39
CA SER A 142 16.19 14.56 -2.73
C SER A 142 15.32 13.87 -3.78
N VAL A 143 15.15 12.57 -3.62
CA VAL A 143 14.31 11.72 -4.48
C VAL A 143 13.10 11.27 -3.66
N SER A 144 11.91 11.72 -4.02
CA SER A 144 10.64 11.29 -3.42
C SER A 144 9.85 10.47 -4.43
N ILE A 145 9.33 9.31 -4.00
CA ILE A 145 8.57 8.40 -4.86
C ILE A 145 7.27 7.99 -4.17
N GLN A 146 6.18 8.13 -4.89
CA GLN A 146 4.84 7.72 -4.45
C GLN A 146 4.17 6.84 -5.51
N GLY A 147 3.86 5.60 -5.14
CA GLY A 147 3.16 4.65 -6.00
C GLY A 147 1.64 4.69 -5.85
N GLN A 148 0.90 4.43 -6.94
CA GLN A 148 -0.55 4.26 -6.86
C GLN A 148 -0.89 2.89 -6.22
N GLY A 149 -1.69 2.91 -5.14
CA GLY A 149 -1.99 1.69 -4.39
C GLY A 149 -0.77 1.09 -3.69
N ILE A 150 0.22 1.94 -3.38
CA ILE A 150 1.34 1.68 -2.48
C ILE A 150 1.07 2.49 -1.21
N GLU A 151 1.30 1.90 -0.03
CA GLU A 151 1.02 2.58 1.24
C GLU A 151 2.16 3.46 1.75
N ASN A 152 3.42 3.17 1.37
CA ASN A 152 4.58 3.97 1.76
C ASN A 152 5.02 4.95 0.67
N GLU A 153 5.63 6.04 1.13
CA GLU A 153 6.47 6.90 0.31
C GLU A 153 7.92 6.44 0.46
N TYR A 154 8.67 6.42 -0.64
CA TYR A 154 10.13 6.26 -0.58
C TYR A 154 10.79 7.64 -0.66
N ARG A 155 11.81 7.84 0.18
CA ARG A 155 12.67 9.03 0.18
C ARG A 155 14.12 8.58 0.15
N GLY A 156 14.84 9.02 -0.88
CA GLY A 156 16.27 8.78 -1.08
C GLY A 156 17.00 10.07 -1.37
N GLU A 157 18.32 9.98 -1.41
CA GLU A 157 19.22 11.09 -1.70
C GLU A 157 20.21 10.66 -2.79
N LEU A 158 20.40 11.50 -3.79
CA LEU A 158 21.42 11.35 -4.82
C LEU A 158 22.51 12.38 -4.54
N LEU A 159 23.74 11.90 -4.40
CA LEU A 159 24.90 12.71 -4.04
C LEU A 159 25.59 13.23 -5.29
N ILE A 160 25.94 14.52 -5.25
CA ILE A 160 26.68 15.20 -6.30
C ILE A 160 27.98 15.71 -5.68
N PHE A 161 29.09 15.27 -6.27
CA PHE A 161 30.44 15.61 -5.84
C PHE A 161 31.03 16.65 -6.80
N PRO A 162 31.46 17.83 -6.31
CA PRO A 162 32.34 18.69 -7.08
C PRO A 162 33.76 18.10 -7.05
N GLU A 163 34.41 17.98 -8.21
CA GLU A 163 35.83 17.60 -8.36
C GLU A 163 36.63 18.59 -9.23
#